data_AF-A0A3D4TR55-F1
#
_entry.id   AF-A0A3D4TR55-F1
#
_cell.length_a   1.000
_cell.length_b   1.000
_cell.length_c   1.000
_cell.angle_alpha   90.00
_cell.angle_beta   90.00
_cell.angle_gamma   90.00
#
_symmetry.space_group_name_H-M   'P 1'
#
loop_
_entity.id
_entity.type
_entity.pdbx_description
1 polymer ?
#
loop_
_entity_poly.entity_id
_entity_poly.type
_entity_poly.pdbx_seq_one_letter_code
_entity_poly.pdbx_strand_id
1 'polypeptide(L)'
;PPLRYPGDSRFGGAAQYWDARRVAAYLEQPLAWARTHGIPMSRMVAGEFGCIRTLDSCERYLDDVLTVLQQAGVHWAFYAFREDNWDAMDYELGKGKVPWAYWDAQEKGLSDPVKRKATPEFDVIRRRLQGGS
;
A
#
# COMPACT_ATOMS: atom_id res chain seq x y z
N PRO A 1 11.02 -13.81 -11.92
CA PRO A 1 10.84 -14.02 -10.46
C PRO A 1 9.79 -13.03 -9.91
N PRO A 2 8.99 -13.40 -8.90
CA PRO A 2 8.11 -12.45 -8.23
C PRO A 2 8.95 -11.32 -7.61
N LEU A 3 8.42 -10.10 -7.60
CA LEU A 3 9.03 -8.97 -6.90
C LEU A 3 9.16 -9.31 -5.41
N ARG A 4 10.29 -8.95 -4.81
CA ARG A 4 10.56 -9.17 -3.39
C ARG A 4 10.87 -7.84 -2.72
N TYR A 5 10.43 -7.72 -1.48
CA TYR A 5 10.73 -6.59 -0.63
C TYR A 5 11.16 -7.06 0.78
N PRO A 6 12.23 -6.48 1.37
CA PRO A 6 13.31 -5.81 0.67
C PRO A 6 13.95 -6.74 -0.37
N GLY A 7 14.46 -6.17 -1.46
CA GLY A 7 15.07 -6.97 -2.52
C GLY A 7 15.28 -6.22 -3.83
N ASP A 8 15.88 -6.91 -4.80
CA ASP A 8 16.09 -6.36 -6.13
C ASP A 8 14.78 -6.21 -6.89
N SER A 9 14.56 -5.03 -7.45
CA SER A 9 13.45 -4.71 -8.33
C SER A 9 13.93 -3.88 -9.53
N ARG A 10 13.17 -3.89 -10.63
CA ARG A 10 13.42 -3.00 -11.76
C ARG A 10 12.60 -1.74 -11.60
N PHE A 11 13.27 -0.59 -11.58
CA PHE A 11 12.64 0.72 -11.51
C PHE A 11 13.38 1.71 -12.41
N GLY A 12 12.64 2.49 -13.21
CA GLY A 12 13.24 3.44 -14.16
C GLY A 12 14.21 2.79 -15.17
N GLY A 13 13.95 1.55 -15.57
CA GLY A 13 14.80 0.79 -16.51
C GLY A 13 16.05 0.14 -15.91
N ALA A 14 16.35 0.35 -14.62
CA ALA A 14 17.52 -0.21 -13.95
C ALA A 14 17.14 -1.17 -12.81
N ALA A 15 17.99 -2.16 -12.55
CA ALA A 15 17.91 -2.97 -11.34
C ALA A 15 18.35 -2.13 -10.13
N GLN A 16 17.55 -2.16 -9.07
CA GLN A 16 17.79 -1.40 -7.85
C GLN A 16 17.38 -2.24 -6.66
N TYR A 17 18.15 -2.16 -5.57
CA TYR A 17 17.77 -2.77 -4.31
C TYR A 17 16.77 -1.86 -3.59
N TRP A 18 15.58 -2.39 -3.30
CA TRP A 18 14.52 -1.69 -2.59
C TRP A 18 14.45 -2.18 -1.15
N ASP A 19 14.63 -1.26 -0.22
CA ASP A 19 14.44 -1.41 1.22
C ASP A 19 13.85 -0.12 1.79
N ALA A 20 13.71 -0.04 3.12
CA ALA A 20 13.20 1.14 3.81
C ALA A 20 13.97 2.42 3.48
N ARG A 21 15.30 2.33 3.29
CA ARG A 21 16.13 3.49 2.94
C ARG A 21 15.84 3.96 1.53
N ARG A 22 15.67 3.04 0.58
CA ARG A 22 15.29 3.37 -0.79
C ARG A 22 13.90 3.98 -0.87
N VAL A 23 12.94 3.46 -0.10
CA VAL A 23 11.58 4.03 0.02
C VAL A 23 11.64 5.47 0.54
N ALA A 24 12.37 5.70 1.64
CA ALA A 24 12.55 7.04 2.19
C ALA A 24 13.20 8.00 1.18
N ALA A 25 14.28 7.58 0.51
CA ALA A 25 14.95 8.39 -0.51
C ALA A 25 14.05 8.68 -1.72
N TYR A 26 13.15 7.75 -2.08
CA TYR A 26 12.20 7.96 -3.17
C TYR A 26 11.14 9.01 -2.78
N LEU A 27 10.51 8.83 -1.63
CA LEU A 27 9.48 9.74 -1.11
C LEU A 27 10.04 11.10 -0.73
N GLU A 28 11.33 11.20 -0.41
CA GLU A 28 11.99 12.48 -0.13
C GLU A 28 11.99 13.43 -1.34
N GLN A 29 11.92 12.93 -2.58
CA GLN A 29 11.92 13.77 -3.79
C GLN A 29 10.74 14.77 -3.83
N PRO A 30 9.46 14.35 -3.74
CA PRO A 30 8.35 15.29 -3.68
C PRO A 30 8.34 16.13 -2.40
N LEU A 31 8.84 15.61 -1.28
CA LEU A 31 8.90 16.35 -0.01
C LEU A 31 9.92 17.50 -0.07
N ALA A 32 11.09 17.24 -0.65
CA ALA A 32 12.12 18.25 -0.88
C ALA A 32 11.59 19.32 -1.84
N TRP A 33 10.95 18.93 -2.94
CA TRP A 33 10.31 19.87 -3.87
C TRP A 33 9.28 20.75 -3.16
N ALA A 34 8.43 20.18 -2.31
CA ALA A 34 7.44 20.95 -1.56
C ALA A 34 8.11 21.96 -0.63
N ARG A 35 9.17 21.56 0.09
CA ARG A 35 9.98 22.46 0.93
C ARG A 35 10.62 23.59 0.12
N THR A 36 11.20 23.30 -1.05
CA THR A 36 11.84 24.34 -1.87
C THR A 36 10.86 25.37 -2.41
N HIS A 37 9.57 25.01 -2.51
CA HIS A 37 8.50 25.89 -2.97
C HIS A 37 7.67 26.49 -1.82
N GLY A 38 8.10 26.32 -0.57
CA GLY A 38 7.41 26.86 0.60
C GLY A 38 6.04 26.24 0.86
N ILE A 39 5.80 25.02 0.36
CA ILE A 39 4.56 24.27 0.60
C ILE A 39 4.69 23.55 1.96
N PRO A 40 3.84 23.85 2.95
CA PRO A 40 3.83 23.12 4.21
C PRO A 40 3.52 21.63 4.01
N MET A 41 4.17 20.75 4.77
CA MET A 41 3.91 19.29 4.68
C MET A 41 2.47 18.93 5.01
N SER A 42 1.80 19.71 5.87
CA SER A 42 0.37 19.58 6.18
C SER A 42 -0.56 19.92 5.01
N ARG A 43 -0.03 20.42 3.88
CA ARG A 43 -0.78 20.60 2.62
C ARG A 43 -0.44 19.54 1.59
N MET A 44 0.48 18.64 1.89
CA MET A 44 0.81 17.51 1.05
C MET A 44 -0.11 16.34 1.40
N VAL A 45 -0.57 15.63 0.37
CA VAL A 45 -1.34 14.40 0.48
C VAL A 45 -0.68 13.34 -0.40
N ALA A 46 -0.31 12.21 0.19
CA ALA A 46 -0.10 10.97 -0.55
C ALA A 46 -1.49 10.39 -0.88
N GLY A 47 -2.01 10.74 -2.05
CA GLY A 47 -3.38 10.40 -2.44
C GLY A 47 -3.62 8.91 -2.66
N GLU A 48 -2.56 8.18 -3.04
CA GLU A 48 -2.60 6.74 -3.24
C GLU A 48 -1.25 6.13 -2.87
N PHE A 49 -1.30 4.95 -2.27
CA PHE A 49 -0.18 4.04 -2.10
C PHE A 49 -0.73 2.64 -1.85
N GLY A 50 0.05 1.62 -2.22
CA GLY A 50 -0.33 0.23 -2.02
C GLY A 50 0.74 -0.74 -2.52
N CYS A 51 0.50 -2.02 -2.27
CA CYS A 51 1.22 -3.15 -2.85
C CYS A 51 0.25 -4.28 -3.15
N ILE A 52 0.59 -5.11 -4.14
CA ILE A 52 -0.17 -6.32 -4.41
C ILE A 52 -0.12 -7.21 -3.17
N ARG A 53 -1.29 -7.54 -2.59
CA ARG A 53 -1.42 -8.29 -1.32
C ARG A 53 -0.69 -9.63 -1.31
N THR A 54 -0.53 -10.25 -2.48
CA THR A 54 0.11 -11.56 -2.64
C THR A 54 1.63 -11.49 -2.79
N LEU A 55 2.21 -10.28 -2.90
CA LEU A 55 3.66 -10.11 -2.90
C LEU A 55 4.23 -10.34 -1.50
N ASP A 56 5.43 -10.92 -1.47
CA ASP A 56 6.17 -11.12 -0.24
C ASP A 56 6.48 -9.76 0.41
N SER A 57 6.25 -9.69 1.73
CA SER A 57 6.46 -8.51 2.57
C SER A 57 5.71 -7.24 2.12
N CYS A 58 4.56 -7.37 1.46
CA CYS A 58 3.67 -6.23 1.18
C CYS A 58 3.38 -5.42 2.46
N GLU A 59 3.10 -6.10 3.58
CA GLU A 59 2.91 -5.48 4.90
C GLU A 59 4.11 -4.62 5.34
N ARG A 60 5.34 -5.08 5.09
CA ARG A 60 6.56 -4.35 5.47
C ARG A 60 6.77 -3.13 4.58
N TYR A 61 6.49 -3.26 3.28
CA TYR A 61 6.56 -2.14 2.35
C TYR A 61 5.58 -1.02 2.73
N LEU A 62 4.32 -1.38 3.05
CA LEU A 62 3.33 -0.41 3.51
C LEU A 62 3.76 0.27 4.81
N ASP A 63 4.37 -0.48 5.72
CA ASP A 63 4.88 0.06 6.99
C ASP A 63 6.00 1.08 6.77
N ASP A 64 6.93 0.79 5.87
CA ASP A 64 8.03 1.69 5.53
C ASP A 64 7.52 2.96 4.83
N VAL A 65 6.57 2.84 3.90
CA VAL A 65 5.92 4.00 3.23
C VAL A 65 5.21 4.88 4.25
N LEU A 66 4.33 4.29 5.06
CA LEU A 66 3.54 5.04 6.03
C LEU A 66 4.41 5.69 7.11
N THR A 67 5.50 5.04 7.51
CA THR A 67 6.47 5.62 8.44
C THR A 67 7.06 6.91 7.89
N VAL A 68 7.48 6.94 6.63
CA VAL A 68 8.03 8.15 5.99
C VAL A 68 6.99 9.26 5.91
N LEU A 69 5.78 8.94 5.44
CA LEU A 69 4.70 9.93 5.30
C LEU A 69 4.30 10.54 6.65
N GLN A 70 4.15 9.71 7.69
CA GLN A 70 3.79 10.17 9.03
C GLN A 70 4.91 11.00 9.66
N GLN A 71 6.17 10.59 9.55
CA GLN A 71 7.31 11.37 10.05
C GLN A 71 7.44 12.74 9.37
N ALA A 72 7.08 12.82 8.09
CA ALA A 72 7.05 14.08 7.35
C ALA A 72 5.84 14.96 7.70
N GLY A 73 4.85 14.47 8.44
CA GLY A 73 3.60 15.19 8.72
C GLY A 73 2.70 15.35 7.48
N VAL A 74 2.80 14.41 6.55
CA VAL A 74 2.05 14.38 5.29
C VAL A 74 0.74 13.61 5.50
N HIS A 75 -0.37 14.16 5.02
CA HIS A 75 -1.64 13.44 5.02
C HIS A 75 -1.59 12.30 3.99
N TRP A 76 -2.39 11.26 4.20
CA TRP A 76 -2.38 10.11 3.30
C TRP A 76 -3.77 9.53 3.15
N ALA A 77 -4.03 8.99 1.96
CA ALA A 77 -5.20 8.22 1.63
C ALA A 77 -4.74 6.89 1.04
N PHE A 78 -5.26 5.80 1.59
CA PHE A 78 -4.88 4.44 1.20
C PHE A 78 -5.75 3.95 0.04
N TYR A 79 -5.10 3.39 -0.99
CA TYR A 79 -5.75 2.78 -2.14
C TYR A 79 -5.46 1.27 -2.19
N ALA A 80 -6.45 0.36 -2.15
CA ALA A 80 -7.86 0.54 -1.83
C ALA A 80 -8.25 -0.46 -0.73
N PHE A 81 -9.19 -0.11 0.14
CA PHE A 81 -9.62 -1.00 1.22
C PHE A 81 -10.35 -2.25 0.71
N ARG A 82 -11.19 -2.08 -0.33
CA ARG A 82 -11.91 -3.13 -1.06
C ARG A 82 -12.01 -2.72 -2.52
N GLU A 83 -11.05 -3.16 -3.30
CA GLU A 83 -11.12 -3.01 -4.75
C GLU A 83 -12.11 -4.08 -5.29
N ASP A 84 -12.99 -3.70 -6.22
CA ASP A 84 -14.08 -4.50 -6.79
C ASP A 84 -13.76 -5.27 -8.08
N ASN A 85 -12.69 -4.96 -8.81
CA ASN A 85 -12.33 -5.55 -10.11
C ASN A 85 -10.96 -6.25 -10.14
N TRP A 86 -10.07 -5.97 -9.20
CA TRP A 86 -8.70 -6.43 -9.06
C TRP A 86 -8.41 -6.82 -7.62
N ASP A 87 -8.68 -8.10 -7.33
CA ASP A 87 -8.52 -8.73 -6.02
C ASP A 87 -7.13 -8.52 -5.40
N ALA A 88 -6.08 -8.30 -6.21
CA ALA A 88 -4.71 -8.05 -5.75
C ALA A 88 -4.58 -6.83 -4.82
N MET A 89 -5.51 -5.86 -4.92
CA MET A 89 -5.54 -4.64 -4.10
C MET A 89 -6.64 -4.69 -3.03
N ASP A 90 -7.27 -5.84 -2.81
CA ASP A 90 -8.24 -6.04 -1.74
C ASP A 90 -7.57 -6.78 -0.57
N TYR A 91 -7.12 -5.99 0.41
CA TYR A 91 -6.23 -6.44 1.46
C TYR A 91 -6.97 -7.34 2.46
N GLU A 92 -8.30 -7.31 2.54
CA GLU A 92 -9.07 -8.21 3.43
C GLU A 92 -9.14 -9.67 2.92
N LEU A 93 -8.60 -9.96 1.73
CA LEU A 93 -8.52 -11.32 1.15
C LEU A 93 -7.24 -12.10 1.56
N GLY A 94 -6.26 -11.43 2.16
CA GLY A 94 -4.99 -12.02 2.63
C GLY A 94 -4.03 -12.33 1.48
N LYS A 95 -3.18 -13.36 1.57
CA LYS A 95 -2.27 -13.79 0.48
C LYS A 95 -2.81 -14.90 -0.42
N GLY A 96 -3.93 -15.52 -0.04
CA GLY A 96 -4.49 -16.68 -0.73
C GLY A 96 -5.21 -16.34 -2.04
N LYS A 97 -5.36 -17.32 -2.93
CA LYS A 97 -6.29 -17.19 -4.06
C LYS A 97 -7.72 -17.06 -3.54
N VAL A 98 -8.51 -16.21 -4.19
CA VAL A 98 -9.95 -16.16 -3.92
C VAL A 98 -10.65 -17.40 -4.49
N PRO A 99 -11.69 -17.92 -3.82
CA PRO A 99 -12.50 -19.01 -4.36
C PRO A 99 -13.29 -18.54 -5.59
N TRP A 100 -13.58 -19.44 -6.53
CA TRP A 100 -14.34 -19.12 -7.76
C TRP A 100 -15.69 -18.43 -7.49
N ALA A 101 -16.36 -18.80 -6.38
CA ALA A 101 -17.63 -18.20 -5.96
C ALA A 101 -17.55 -16.67 -5.74
N TYR A 102 -16.35 -16.13 -5.45
CA TYR A 102 -16.13 -14.68 -5.39
C TYR A 102 -16.37 -14.03 -6.76
N TRP A 103 -15.76 -14.58 -7.82
CA TRP A 103 -15.90 -14.08 -9.19
C TRP A 103 -17.32 -14.26 -9.72
N ASP A 104 -17.94 -15.43 -9.49
CA ASP A 104 -19.32 -15.69 -9.91
C ASP A 104 -20.31 -14.72 -9.24
N ALA A 105 -20.09 -14.37 -7.97
CA ALA A 105 -20.90 -13.38 -7.28
C ALA A 105 -20.74 -11.98 -7.88
N GLN A 106 -19.51 -11.55 -8.18
CA GLN A 106 -19.24 -10.24 -8.80
C GLN A 106 -19.88 -10.12 -10.20
N GLU A 107 -19.71 -11.14 -11.05
CA GLU A 107 -20.30 -11.15 -12.40
C GLU A 107 -21.84 -11.05 -12.38
N LYS A 108 -22.47 -11.62 -11.34
CA LYS A 108 -23.93 -11.60 -11.16
C LYS A 108 -24.44 -10.40 -10.35
N GLY A 109 -23.56 -9.51 -9.89
CA GLY A 109 -23.94 -8.40 -9.00
C GLY A 109 -24.48 -8.85 -7.64
N LEU A 110 -24.08 -10.03 -7.18
CA LEU A 110 -24.46 -10.60 -5.89
C LEU A 110 -23.51 -10.15 -4.78
N SER A 111 -23.95 -10.33 -3.53
CA SER A 111 -23.12 -10.04 -2.36
C SER A 111 -21.87 -10.92 -2.33
N ASP A 112 -20.75 -10.33 -1.95
CA ASP A 112 -19.47 -11.02 -1.76
C ASP A 112 -19.60 -12.16 -0.72
N PRO A 113 -19.34 -13.43 -1.11
CA PRO A 113 -19.46 -14.57 -0.21
C PRO A 113 -18.25 -14.73 0.74
N VAL A 114 -17.16 -13.99 0.54
CA VAL A 114 -15.93 -14.12 1.33
C VAL A 114 -16.09 -13.45 2.68
N LYS A 115 -15.93 -14.22 3.76
CA LYS A 115 -15.89 -13.68 5.12
C LYS A 115 -14.62 -12.85 5.33
N ARG A 116 -14.79 -11.54 5.43
CA ARG A 116 -13.71 -10.57 5.63
C ARG A 116 -13.16 -10.63 7.06
N LYS A 117 -11.85 -10.38 7.18
CA LYS A 117 -11.15 -10.25 8.46
C LYS A 117 -9.94 -9.34 8.29
N ALA A 118 -9.46 -8.78 9.39
CA ALA A 118 -8.16 -8.10 9.38
C ALA A 118 -7.06 -9.11 9.00
N THR A 119 -6.30 -8.76 7.98
CA THR A 119 -5.17 -9.53 7.45
C THR A 119 -3.87 -8.81 7.80
N PRO A 120 -2.71 -9.49 7.79
CA PRO A 120 -1.43 -8.84 8.05
C PRO A 120 -1.17 -7.62 7.16
N GLU A 121 -1.58 -7.69 5.89
CA GLU A 121 -1.37 -6.63 4.90
C GLU A 121 -2.24 -5.41 5.21
N PHE A 122 -3.50 -5.62 5.64
CA PHE A 122 -4.37 -4.51 6.05
C PHE A 122 -4.04 -3.99 7.47
N ASP A 123 -3.50 -4.85 8.34
CA ASP A 123 -3.31 -4.53 9.76
C ASP A 123 -2.41 -3.31 9.99
N VAL A 124 -1.41 -3.14 9.11
CA VAL A 124 -0.46 -2.02 9.13
C VAL A 124 -1.17 -0.67 8.99
N ILE A 125 -2.19 -0.62 8.12
CA ILE A 125 -3.02 0.57 7.88
C ILE A 125 -4.03 0.72 9.01
N ARG A 126 -4.72 -0.36 9.37
CA ARG A 126 -5.73 -0.38 10.45
C ARG A 126 -5.18 0.19 11.76
N ARG A 127 -3.99 -0.24 12.17
CA ARG A 127 -3.36 0.23 13.42
C ARG A 127 -3.08 1.74 13.39
N ARG A 128 -2.69 2.29 12.23
CA ARG A 128 -2.42 3.73 12.08
C ARG A 128 -3.68 4.58 12.03
N LEU A 129 -4.78 4.05 11.51
CA LEU A 129 -6.09 4.71 11.58
C LEU A 129 -6.66 4.73 13.00
N GLN A 130 -6.40 3.69 13.79
CA GLN A 130 -6.90 3.57 15.17
C GLN A 130 -6.05 4.32 16.20
N GLY A 131 -4.76 4.51 15.91
CA GLY A 131 -3.79 5.14 16.80
C GLY A 131 -3.51 6.61 16.50
N GLY A 132 -4.48 7.35 15.94
CA GLY A 132 -4.38 8.79 15.77
C GLY A 132 -4.45 9.54 17.11
N SER A 133 -3.38 9.45 17.91
CA SER A 133 -3.07 10.27 19.08
C SER A 133 -1.57 10.54 19.13
#